data_AF-W4EVS0-F1
#
_entry.id   AF-W4EVS0-F1
#
_cell.length_a   1.000
_cell.length_b   1.000
_cell.length_c   1.000
_cell.angle_alpha   90.00
_cell.angle_beta   90.00
_cell.angle_gamma   90.00
#
_symmetry.space_group_name_H-M   'P 1'
#
loop_
_entity.id
_entity.type
_entity.pdbx_description
1 polymer ?
#
loop_
_entity_poly.entity_id
_entity_poly.type
_entity_poly.pdbx_seq_one_letter_code
_entity_poly.pdbx_strand_id
1 'polypeptide(L)'
;MGKTTKAEIMKDEGVKVVLGNVNEPKKVKLADGKEYEIKFDLNSLCSLQEKFGDDALKALSGIDGSDFKLIRTILFCVLEHEDLTEKEVGSLIDMTNISSVVEALSLAIENSAPESEETQTESGK
;
A
#
# COMPACT_ATOMS: atom_id res chain seq x y z
N MET A 1 -45.42 -4.93 -37.91
CA MET A 1 -45.32 -5.66 -36.63
C MET A 1 -43.86 -5.94 -36.38
N GLY A 2 -43.36 -5.61 -35.20
CA GLY A 2 -41.93 -5.67 -34.86
C GLY A 2 -41.56 -4.46 -33.99
N LYS A 3 -42.21 -4.33 -32.82
CA LYS A 3 -41.75 -3.41 -31.78
C LYS A 3 -40.45 -4.00 -31.25
N THR A 4 -39.31 -3.44 -31.62
CA THR A 4 -38.06 -3.70 -30.90
C THR A 4 -38.24 -3.17 -29.49
N THR A 5 -38.20 -4.08 -28.52
CA THR A 5 -38.37 -3.78 -27.10
C THR A 5 -37.15 -3.05 -26.57
N LYS A 6 -37.32 -2.16 -25.57
CA LYS A 6 -36.22 -1.45 -24.88
C LYS A 6 -35.10 -2.39 -24.35
N ALA A 7 -35.35 -3.70 -24.27
CA ALA A 7 -34.35 -4.71 -23.92
C ALA A 7 -33.23 -4.91 -24.96
N GLU A 8 -33.39 -4.48 -26.22
CA GLU A 8 -32.35 -4.60 -27.25
C GLU A 8 -31.34 -3.43 -27.29
N ILE A 9 -31.54 -2.39 -26.46
CA ILE A 9 -30.65 -1.21 -26.37
C ILE A 9 -29.73 -1.29 -25.13
N MET A 10 -29.48 -2.49 -24.60
CA MET A 10 -28.54 -2.71 -23.49
C MET A 10 -27.32 -3.53 -23.92
N LYS A 11 -26.93 -3.43 -25.20
CA LYS A 11 -25.61 -3.89 -25.64
C LYS A 11 -24.65 -2.70 -25.54
N ASP A 12 -23.49 -2.97 -24.95
CA ASP A 12 -22.37 -2.05 -24.80
C ASP A 12 -22.60 -0.84 -23.92
N GLU A 13 -22.37 -0.99 -22.61
CA GLU A 13 -21.31 -0.23 -21.94
C GLU A 13 -20.73 -1.12 -20.83
N GLY A 14 -19.88 -2.08 -21.23
CA GLY A 14 -19.00 -2.72 -20.25
C GLY A 14 -18.22 -1.62 -19.53
N VAL A 15 -18.37 -1.53 -18.21
CA VAL A 15 -17.61 -0.59 -17.39
C VAL A 15 -16.13 -0.81 -17.70
N LYS A 16 -15.50 0.14 -18.39
CA LYS A 16 -14.05 0.21 -18.47
C LYS A 16 -13.56 0.50 -17.07
N VAL A 17 -13.22 -0.55 -16.33
CA VAL A 17 -12.40 -0.41 -15.12
C VAL A 17 -11.03 0.04 -15.62
N VAL A 18 -10.80 1.34 -15.61
CA VAL A 18 -9.45 1.89 -15.70
C VAL A 18 -8.80 1.49 -14.37
N LEU A 19 -8.06 0.39 -14.38
CA LEU A 19 -7.12 0.10 -13.31
C LEU A 19 -6.18 1.30 -13.29
N GLY A 20 -6.21 2.06 -12.19
CA GLY A 20 -5.42 3.27 -12.03
C GLY A 20 -3.93 3.00 -12.26
N ASN A 21 -3.14 4.06 -12.34
CA ASN A 21 -1.69 3.97 -12.52
C ASN A 21 -1.09 2.98 -11.51
N VAL A 22 -0.64 1.82 -11.99
CA VAL A 22 0.06 0.84 -11.16
C VAL A 22 1.49 1.33 -11.04
N ASN A 23 1.81 1.97 -9.92
CA ASN A 23 3.19 2.31 -9.58
C ASN A 23 4.04 1.03 -9.52
N GLU A 24 5.30 1.10 -9.94
CA GLU A 24 6.22 -0.04 -9.82
C GLU A 24 6.28 -0.52 -8.36
N PRO A 25 6.22 -1.84 -8.12
CA PRO A 25 6.18 -2.38 -6.78
C PRO A 25 7.48 -2.07 -6.03
N LYS A 26 7.36 -1.52 -4.82
CA LYS A 26 8.53 -1.25 -3.97
C LYS A 26 9.06 -2.55 -3.40
N LYS A 27 10.38 -2.67 -3.33
CA LYS A 27 11.07 -3.84 -2.80
C LYS A 27 12.08 -3.45 -1.74
N VAL A 28 12.30 -4.35 -0.79
CA VAL A 28 13.34 -4.22 0.24
C VAL A 28 14.12 -5.52 0.36
N LYS A 29 15.44 -5.40 0.47
CA LYS A 29 16.31 -6.55 0.75
C LYS A 29 16.45 -6.72 2.27
N LEU A 30 16.14 -7.90 2.77
CA LEU A 30 16.20 -8.21 4.20
C LEU A 30 17.43 -9.07 4.56
N ALA A 31 17.59 -9.37 5.85
CA ALA A 31 18.80 -10.01 6.39
C ALA A 31 19.07 -11.42 5.84
N ASP A 32 18.06 -12.12 5.34
CA ASP A 32 18.21 -13.41 4.66
C ASP A 32 18.72 -13.29 3.21
N GLY A 33 18.94 -12.06 2.75
CA GLY A 33 19.43 -11.74 1.41
C GLY A 33 18.37 -11.76 0.33
N LYS A 34 17.10 -12.03 0.64
CA LYS A 34 16.01 -11.98 -0.33
C LYS A 34 15.45 -10.56 -0.46
N GLU A 35 14.88 -10.29 -1.64
CA GLU A 35 14.07 -9.11 -1.89
C GLU A 35 12.60 -9.42 -1.68
N TYR A 36 11.94 -8.57 -0.90
CA TYR A 36 10.53 -8.68 -0.55
C TYR A 36 9.75 -7.52 -1.16
N GLU A 37 8.58 -7.81 -1.72
CA GLU A 37 7.69 -6.81 -2.28
C GLU A 37 6.86 -6.15 -1.17
N ILE A 38 6.86 -4.83 -1.08
CA ILE A 38 6.06 -4.08 -0.12
C ILE A 38 4.72 -3.74 -0.78
N LYS A 39 3.64 -4.33 -0.27
CA LYS A 39 2.27 -4.10 -0.76
C LYS A 39 1.44 -3.38 0.30
N PHE A 40 1.04 -2.15 0.00
CA PHE A 40 0.00 -1.43 0.74
C PHE A 40 -1.36 -1.65 0.06
N ASP A 41 -1.80 -2.91 -0.01
CA ASP A 41 -3.11 -3.28 -0.52
C ASP A 41 -4.19 -3.27 0.58
N LEU A 42 -5.44 -3.54 0.21
CA LEU A 42 -6.55 -3.53 1.18
C LEU A 42 -6.36 -4.53 2.34
N ASN A 43 -5.72 -5.67 2.11
CA ASN A 43 -5.49 -6.66 3.17
C ASN A 43 -4.48 -6.11 4.18
N SER A 44 -3.37 -5.55 3.68
CA SER A 44 -2.36 -4.93 4.55
C SER A 44 -2.97 -3.77 5.38
N LEU A 45 -3.88 -2.98 4.79
CA LEU A 45 -4.59 -1.91 5.50
C LEU A 45 -5.55 -2.45 6.56
N CYS A 46 -6.28 -3.54 6.27
CA CYS A 46 -7.09 -4.22 7.28
C CYS A 46 -6.23 -4.74 8.44
N SER A 47 -5.11 -5.40 8.15
CA SER A 47 -4.16 -5.91 9.15
C SER A 47 -3.56 -4.79 10.00
N LEU A 48 -3.26 -3.63 9.41
CA LEU A 48 -2.87 -2.44 10.17
C LEU A 48 -4.01 -1.96 11.09
N GLN A 49 -5.25 -1.93 10.60
CA GLN A 49 -6.42 -1.51 11.37
C GLN A 49 -6.74 -2.47 12.52
N GLU A 50 -6.50 -3.77 12.37
CA GLU A 50 -6.62 -4.74 13.47
C GLU A 50 -5.58 -4.50 14.57
N LYS A 51 -4.37 -4.03 14.21
CA LYS A 51 -3.27 -3.78 15.16
C LYS A 51 -3.37 -2.41 15.84
N PHE A 52 -3.79 -1.38 15.11
CA PHE A 52 -3.73 0.02 15.53
C PHE A 52 -5.10 0.69 15.68
N GLY A 53 -6.19 0.03 15.30
CA GLY A 53 -7.54 0.59 15.32
C GLY A 53 -7.66 1.81 14.39
N ASP A 54 -8.39 2.83 14.85
CA ASP A 54 -8.63 4.07 14.11
C ASP A 54 -7.34 4.88 13.84
N ASP A 55 -6.25 4.56 14.53
CA ASP A 55 -4.95 5.24 14.37
C ASP A 55 -4.05 4.57 13.30
N ALA A 56 -4.53 3.56 12.58
CA ALA A 56 -3.75 2.83 11.57
C ALA A 56 -3.10 3.73 10.51
N LEU A 57 -3.83 4.71 9.96
CA LEU A 57 -3.25 5.65 8.99
C LEU A 57 -2.26 6.64 9.64
N LYS A 58 -2.47 7.00 10.91
CA LYS A 58 -1.53 7.86 11.64
C LYS A 58 -0.21 7.14 11.91
N ALA A 59 -0.27 5.84 12.18
CA ALA A 59 0.90 4.99 12.35
C ALA A 59 1.83 5.00 11.13
N LEU A 60 1.28 5.22 9.93
CA LEU A 60 2.04 5.35 8.68
C LEU A 60 2.71 6.73 8.50
N SER A 61 2.11 7.79 9.05
CA SER A 61 2.55 9.18 8.84
C SER A 61 3.83 9.59 9.59
N GLY A 62 4.33 8.74 10.49
CA GLY A 62 5.43 9.07 11.40
C GLY A 62 6.43 7.94 11.56
N ILE A 63 6.59 7.06 10.57
CA ILE A 63 7.58 5.99 10.63
C ILE A 63 8.97 6.63 10.65
N ASP A 64 9.65 6.47 11.78
CA ASP A 64 11.06 6.78 11.92
C ASP A 64 11.82 5.51 12.38
N GLY A 65 13.15 5.59 12.42
CA GLY A 65 14.00 4.48 12.85
C GLY A 65 13.99 4.22 14.36
N SER A 66 13.14 4.87 15.15
CA SER A 66 13.20 4.85 16.61
C SER A 66 12.18 3.90 17.25
N ASP A 67 11.03 3.66 16.63
CA ASP A 67 10.04 2.70 17.12
C ASP A 67 10.17 1.34 16.41
N PHE A 68 10.99 0.47 16.98
CA PHE A 68 11.24 -0.87 16.43
C PHE A 68 9.99 -1.76 16.39
N LYS A 69 9.03 -1.56 17.29
CA LYS A 69 7.79 -2.35 17.30
C LYS A 69 6.90 -1.90 16.15
N LEU A 70 6.81 -0.58 15.93
CA LEU A 70 6.07 0.00 14.82
C LEU A 70 6.63 -0.48 13.48
N ILE A 71 7.94 -0.36 13.26
CA ILE A 71 8.61 -0.81 12.03
C ILE A 71 8.33 -2.29 11.77
N ARG A 72 8.51 -3.15 12.79
CA ARG A 72 8.25 -4.59 12.66
C ARG A 72 6.79 -4.88 12.33
N THR A 73 5.86 -4.21 12.99
CA THR A 73 4.42 -4.46 12.81
C THR A 73 3.98 -4.04 11.42
N ILE A 74 4.41 -2.87 10.96
CA ILE A 74 4.08 -2.37 9.61
C ILE A 74 4.69 -3.29 8.55
N LEU A 75 5.97 -3.65 8.68
CA LEU A 75 6.61 -4.56 7.73
C LEU A 75 5.90 -5.92 7.70
N PHE A 76 5.45 -6.42 8.84
CA PHE A 76 4.68 -7.66 8.90
C PHE A 76 3.34 -7.54 8.15
N CYS A 77 2.59 -6.46 8.34
CA CYS A 77 1.31 -6.28 7.64
C CYS A 77 1.48 -6.17 6.11
N VAL A 78 2.49 -5.45 5.62
CA VAL A 78 2.72 -5.29 4.18
C VAL A 78 3.33 -6.53 3.51
N LEU A 79 3.86 -7.46 4.30
CA LEU A 79 4.37 -8.76 3.87
C LEU A 79 3.42 -9.92 4.19
N GLU A 80 2.14 -9.65 4.49
CA GLU A 80 1.17 -10.69 4.85
C GLU A 80 1.03 -11.78 3.76
N HIS A 81 1.31 -11.43 2.51
CA HIS A 81 1.32 -12.35 1.37
C HIS A 81 2.50 -13.33 1.33
N GLU A 82 3.49 -13.18 2.21
CA GLU A 82 4.70 -14.02 2.29
C GLU A 82 4.56 -15.19 3.28
N ASP A 83 3.42 -15.32 3.96
CA ASP A 83 3.15 -16.37 4.97
C ASP A 83 4.21 -16.42 6.09
N LEU A 84 4.65 -15.25 6.54
CA LEU A 84 5.59 -15.07 7.65
C LEU A 84 4.85 -14.67 8.92
N THR A 85 5.33 -15.10 10.07
CA THR A 85 4.88 -14.55 11.36
C THR A 85 5.53 -13.20 11.65
N GLU A 86 4.90 -12.36 12.48
CA GLU A 86 5.47 -11.07 12.90
C GLU A 86 6.86 -11.22 13.55
N LYS A 87 7.11 -12.35 14.23
CA LYS A 87 8.40 -12.67 14.84
C LYS A 87 9.46 -13.03 13.81
N GLU A 88 9.09 -13.77 12.76
CA GLU A 88 9.99 -14.07 11.64
C GLU A 88 10.35 -12.81 10.88
N VAL A 89 9.38 -11.93 10.59
CA VAL A 89 9.65 -10.60 10.01
C VAL A 89 10.61 -9.80 10.89
N GLY A 90 10.39 -9.78 12.21
CA GLY A 90 11.32 -9.14 13.14
C GLY A 90 12.73 -9.73 13.17
N SER A 91 12.90 -10.99 12.74
CA SER A 91 14.23 -11.64 12.62
C SER A 91 14.93 -11.31 11.30
N LEU A 92 14.19 -10.75 10.33
CA LEU A 92 14.70 -10.32 9.03
C LEU A 92 15.16 -8.84 9.02
N ILE A 93 14.85 -8.10 10.09
CA ILE A 93 15.27 -6.71 10.29
C ILE A 93 16.35 -6.66 11.37
N ASP A 94 17.47 -6.02 11.07
CA ASP A 94 18.57 -5.80 11.99
C ASP A 94 19.11 -4.36 11.89
N MET A 95 20.08 -4.03 12.74
CA MET A 95 20.67 -2.68 12.76
C MET A 95 21.38 -2.30 11.45
N THR A 96 21.68 -3.26 10.58
CA THR A 96 22.37 -3.02 9.31
C THR A 96 21.40 -2.67 8.18
N ASN A 97 20.14 -3.13 8.25
CA ASN A 97 19.14 -2.92 7.20
C ASN A 97 17.92 -2.07 7.62
N ILE A 98 17.77 -1.74 8.92
CA ILE A 98 16.61 -1.01 9.43
C ILE A 98 16.37 0.33 8.73
N SER A 99 17.42 1.08 8.39
CA SER A 99 17.30 2.34 7.66
C SER A 99 16.70 2.15 6.26
N SER A 100 17.13 1.10 5.55
CA SER A 100 16.58 0.75 4.23
C SER A 100 15.14 0.24 4.32
N VAL A 101 14.79 -0.45 5.40
CA VAL A 101 13.41 -0.86 5.66
C VAL A 101 12.51 0.35 5.87
N VAL A 102 12.91 1.29 6.72
CA VAL A 102 12.15 2.53 6.97
C VAL A 102 11.98 3.33 5.68
N GLU A 103 13.05 3.52 4.92
CA GLU A 103 13.00 4.22 3.63
C GLU A 103 12.04 3.55 2.63
N ALA A 104 12.12 2.23 2.49
CA ALA A 104 11.26 1.48 1.58
C ALA A 104 9.78 1.54 2.00
N LEU A 105 9.48 1.49 3.31
CA LEU A 105 8.12 1.67 3.83
C LEU A 105 7.60 3.08 3.54
N SER A 106 8.38 4.13 3.82
CA SER A 106 7.98 5.52 3.55
C SER A 106 7.68 5.76 2.07
N LEU A 107 8.56 5.31 1.18
CA LEU A 107 8.36 5.43 -0.27
C LEU A 107 7.14 4.64 -0.77
N ALA A 108 6.85 3.49 -0.17
CA ALA A 108 5.67 2.71 -0.53
C ALA A 108 4.37 3.39 -0.08
N ILE A 109 4.38 4.05 1.09
CA ILE A 109 3.24 4.84 1.58
C ILE A 109 2.99 6.03 0.65
N GLU A 110 4.02 6.80 0.32
CA GLU A 110 3.92 7.95 -0.60
C GLU A 110 3.33 7.54 -1.96
N ASN A 111 3.77 6.40 -2.49
CA ASN A 111 3.28 5.87 -3.78
C ASN A 111 1.88 5.24 -3.73
N SER A 112 1.40 4.87 -2.55
CA SER A 112 0.11 4.21 -2.36
C SER A 112 -0.98 5.18 -1.89
N ALA A 113 -0.58 6.35 -1.39
CA ALA A 113 -1.50 7.43 -1.11
C ALA A 113 -2.17 7.86 -2.43
N PRO A 114 -3.49 8.10 -2.42
CA PRO A 114 -4.15 8.68 -3.58
C PRO A 114 -3.47 10.00 -3.94
N GLU A 115 -3.15 10.20 -5.22
CA GLU A 115 -2.68 11.51 -5.68
C GLU A 115 -3.68 12.56 -5.19
N SER A 116 -3.22 13.47 -4.34
CA SER A 116 -3.99 14.66 -4.04
C SER A 116 -4.05 15.43 -5.35
N GLU A 117 -5.24 15.66 -5.92
CA GLU A 117 -5.38 16.62 -7.00
C GLU A 117 -4.83 17.95 -6.50
N GLU A 118 -3.60 18.30 -6.89
CA GLU A 118 -3.15 19.68 -6.84
C GLU A 118 -4.07 20.45 -7.79
N THR A 119 -5.12 21.08 -7.25
CA THR A 119 -5.82 22.13 -7.96
C THR A 119 -4.78 23.17 -8.36
N GLN A 120 -4.43 23.20 -9.65
CA GLN A 120 -3.82 24.35 -10.28
C GLN A 120 -4.78 25.53 -10.07
N THR A 121 -4.58 26.30 -9.01
CA THR A 121 -5.09 27.66 -8.96
C THR A 121 -4.27 28.47 -9.96
N GLU A 122 -4.80 28.63 -11.17
CA GLU A 122 -4.47 29.73 -12.05
C GLU A 122 -4.60 31.03 -11.26
N SER A 123 -3.47 31.60 -10.81
CA SER A 123 -3.43 33.01 -10.41
C SER A 123 -3.43 33.87 -11.67
N GLY A 124 -4.62 34.01 -12.27
CA GLY A 124 -4.93 35.14 -13.11
C GLY A 124 -5.43 36.29 -12.24
N LYS A 125 -4.56 37.26 -11.93
CA LYS A 125 -4.75 38.69 -12.17
C LYS A 125 -3.55 39.52 -11.70
#